data_AF-A0A7Y5DUM3-F1
#
_entry.id   AF-A0A7Y5DUM3-F1
#
_cell.length_a   1.000
_cell.length_b   1.000
_cell.length_c   1.000
_cell.angle_alpha   90.00
_cell.angle_beta   90.00
_cell.angle_gamma   90.00
#
_symmetry.space_group_name_H-M   'P 1'
#
loop_
_entity.id
_entity.type
_entity.pdbx_description
1 polymer ?
#
loop_
_entity_poly.entity_id
_entity_poly.type
_entity_poly.pdbx_seq_one_letter_code
_entity_poly.pdbx_strand_id
1 'polypeptide(L)'
;MVSCTVHNDETTPHLAAYVVPLVERPVKTRKRSVIVGKGEDGKPIRAIKEFTDPGGVSLCAKEFLGGRQKLRDMQTDFAETVGKKYGLERGIEHSMAKHQSIRAFYGLIQRPVQNVTIKPSAIQPQLLKKGLLTSEFESDEMVAIRLTNAVQSAYAPAVAKAKLLETSQRRIRQIENTVKYADTRIDSLAKDLAKARLDAGQIAMTVAKGGDELLKLHEILKEKLIRSPENERSNDRGFSR
;
A
#
# COMPACT_ATOMS: atom_id res chain seq x y z
N MET A 1 -0.85 5.80 14.25
CA MET A 1 -0.30 4.45 13.91
C MET A 1 0.38 3.92 15.15
N VAL A 2 0.20 2.65 15.51
CA VAL A 2 0.77 2.06 16.73
C VAL A 2 2.05 1.29 16.44
N SER A 3 2.03 0.46 15.40
CA SER A 3 3.19 -0.35 15.01
C SER A 3 3.12 -0.66 13.52
N CYS A 4 4.28 -0.86 12.91
CA CYS A 4 4.47 -1.17 11.50
C CYS A 4 5.69 -2.10 11.40
N THR A 5 5.49 -3.36 11.03
CA THR A 5 6.56 -4.35 10.91
C THR A 5 6.64 -4.86 9.48
N VAL A 6 7.85 -4.87 8.93
CA VAL A 6 8.15 -5.41 7.59
C VAL A 6 8.80 -6.78 7.77
N HIS A 7 8.24 -7.80 7.13
CA HIS A 7 8.77 -9.15 7.14
C HIS A 7 9.42 -9.45 5.79
N ASN A 8 10.71 -9.79 5.81
CA ASN A 8 11.52 -10.11 4.62
C ASN A 8 12.09 -11.55 4.65
N ASP A 9 11.85 -12.27 5.74
CA ASP A 9 12.31 -13.64 6.03
C ASP A 9 11.31 -14.72 5.57
N GLU A 10 10.16 -14.32 5.03
CA GLU A 10 9.14 -15.22 4.48
C GLU A 10 9.17 -15.28 2.94
N THR A 11 8.35 -16.15 2.34
CA THR A 11 8.28 -16.35 0.88
C THR A 11 7.97 -15.07 0.09
N THR A 12 7.33 -14.09 0.71
CA THR A 12 6.98 -12.83 0.06
C THR A 12 7.15 -11.70 1.06
N PRO A 13 7.91 -10.64 0.71
CA PRO A 13 7.99 -9.44 1.53
C PRO A 13 6.60 -8.85 1.78
N HIS A 14 6.24 -8.63 3.04
CA HIS A 14 4.94 -8.06 3.40
C HIS A 14 5.04 -7.19 4.65
N LEU A 15 4.00 -6.39 4.87
CA LEU A 15 3.92 -5.42 5.95
C LEU A 15 2.70 -5.72 6.83
N ALA A 16 2.90 -5.73 8.15
CA ALA A 16 1.81 -5.69 9.13
C ALA A 16 1.78 -4.31 9.80
N ALA A 17 0.69 -3.56 9.61
CA ALA A 17 0.50 -2.25 10.20
C ALA A 17 -0.71 -2.23 11.12
N TYR A 18 -0.51 -1.77 12.36
CA TYR A 18 -1.55 -1.61 13.37
C TYR A 18 -1.92 -0.13 13.48
N VAL A 19 -3.16 0.18 13.11
CA VAL A 19 -3.68 1.56 13.06
C VAL A 19 -4.82 1.69 14.06
N VAL A 20 -4.76 2.76 14.86
CA VAL A 20 -5.81 3.11 15.82
C VAL A 20 -6.83 4.01 15.12
N PRO A 21 -8.10 3.60 15.01
CA PRO A 21 -9.10 4.31 14.22
C PRO A 21 -9.73 5.44 15.04
N LEU A 22 -9.02 6.56 15.17
CA LEU A 22 -9.51 7.74 15.87
C LEU A 22 -10.47 8.53 14.98
N VAL A 23 -11.63 8.85 15.51
CA VAL A 23 -12.67 9.65 14.86
C VAL A 23 -13.10 10.76 15.80
N GLU A 24 -13.07 11.99 15.30
CA GLU A 24 -13.61 13.14 16.02
C GLU A 24 -15.14 13.13 15.96
N ARG A 25 -15.78 13.21 17.12
CA ARG A 25 -17.23 13.31 17.24
C ARG A 25 -17.59 14.73 17.65
N PRO A 26 -18.49 15.41 16.91
CA PRO A 26 -18.95 16.72 17.32
C PRO A 26 -19.83 16.59 18.57
N VAL A 27 -19.92 17.68 19.34
CA VAL A 27 -20.87 17.84 20.44
C VAL A 27 -22.28 17.60 19.90
N LYS A 28 -23.07 16.75 20.55
CA LYS A 28 -24.44 16.44 20.12
C LYS A 28 -25.40 16.48 21.29
N THR A 29 -26.52 17.14 21.07
CA THR A 29 -27.61 17.13 22.05
C THR A 29 -28.60 16.02 21.72
N ARG A 30 -29.10 15.33 22.74
CA ARG A 30 -30.04 14.20 22.65
C ARG A 30 -31.14 14.36 23.70
N LYS A 31 -32.39 14.29 23.26
CA LYS A 31 -33.55 14.25 24.16
C LYS A 31 -33.85 12.79 24.51
N ARG A 32 -33.90 12.45 25.79
CA ARG A 32 -34.26 11.09 26.26
C ARG A 32 -35.40 11.17 27.26
N SER A 33 -36.30 10.20 27.18
CA SER A 33 -37.34 10.00 28.19
C SER A 33 -36.71 9.38 29.43
N VAL A 34 -36.80 10.07 30.56
CA VAL A 34 -36.25 9.66 31.85
C VAL A 34 -37.38 9.54 32.84
N ILE A 35 -37.34 8.53 33.69
CA ILE A 35 -38.30 8.38 34.79
C ILE A 35 -37.93 9.40 35.86
N VAL A 36 -38.84 10.33 36.16
CA VAL A 36 -38.61 11.42 37.12
C VAL A 36 -39.23 11.09 38.48
N GLY A 37 -40.14 10.12 38.53
CA GLY A 37 -40.73 9.63 39.78
C GLY A 37 -41.71 8.49 39.54
N LYS A 38 -42.42 8.07 40.59
CA LYS A 38 -43.59 7.19 40.51
C LYS A 38 -44.81 7.98 40.96
N GLY A 39 -45.92 7.87 40.23
CA GLY A 39 -47.20 8.43 40.65
C GLY A 39 -47.81 7.63 41.80
N GLU A 40 -48.90 8.13 42.39
CA GLU A 40 -49.60 7.50 43.52
C GLU A 40 -50.06 6.06 43.22
N ASP A 41 -50.36 5.76 41.96
CA ASP A 41 -50.70 4.42 41.46
C ASP A 41 -49.49 3.48 41.24
N GLY A 42 -48.29 3.89 41.67
CA GLY A 42 -47.04 3.14 41.51
C GLY A 42 -46.43 3.13 40.10
N LYS A 43 -47.10 3.73 39.11
CA LYS A 43 -46.63 3.81 37.72
C LYS A 43 -45.52 4.86 37.53
N PRO A 44 -44.47 4.59 36.74
CA PRO A 44 -43.38 5.53 36.53
C PRO A 44 -43.80 6.73 35.68
N ILE A 45 -43.60 7.94 36.20
CA ILE A 45 -43.80 9.20 35.48
C ILE A 45 -42.53 9.49 34.69
N ARG A 46 -42.68 9.70 33.38
CA ARG A 46 -41.57 9.95 32.45
C ARG A 46 -41.61 11.41 31.98
N ALA A 47 -40.46 12.07 31.98
CA ALA A 47 -40.27 13.38 31.35
C ALA A 47 -39.14 13.34 30.33
N ILE A 48 -39.17 14.25 29.36
CA ILE A 48 -38.11 14.39 28.37
C ILE A 48 -37.03 15.29 28.98
N LYS A 49 -35.83 14.74 29.18
CA LYS A 49 -34.65 15.51 29.58
C LYS A 49 -33.67 15.60 28.41
N GLU A 50 -33.10 16.79 28.26
CA GLU A 50 -32.07 17.06 27.29
C GLU A 50 -30.70 16.70 27.87
N PHE A 51 -29.93 15.93 27.11
CA PHE A 51 -28.59 15.48 27.46
C PHE A 51 -27.61 15.95 26.39
N THR A 52 -26.56 16.64 26.82
CA THR A 52 -25.46 17.05 25.96
C THR A 52 -24.38 15.98 26.00
N ASP A 53 -24.07 15.39 24.84
CA ASP A 53 -22.87 14.58 24.64
C ASP A 53 -21.72 15.54 24.34
N PRO A 54 -20.68 15.61 25.20
CA PRO A 54 -19.58 16.57 25.06
C PRO A 54 -18.74 16.36 23.80
N GLY A 55 -19.02 15.35 22.98
CA GLY A 55 -18.22 15.05 21.80
C GLY A 55 -16.81 14.61 22.20
N GLY A 56 -15.89 14.66 21.24
CA GLY A 56 -14.48 14.33 21.44
C GLY A 56 -14.00 13.16 20.59
N VAL A 57 -12.80 12.68 20.86
CA VAL A 57 -12.15 11.61 20.08
C VAL A 57 -12.68 10.24 20.50
N SER A 58 -13.07 9.42 19.53
CA SER A 58 -13.58 8.07 19.73
C SER A 58 -12.84 7.06 18.87
N LEU A 59 -12.76 5.81 19.33
CA LEU A 59 -12.26 4.69 18.55
C LEU A 59 -13.39 4.10 17.69
N CYS A 60 -13.34 4.26 16.37
CA CYS A 60 -14.38 3.76 15.46
C CYS A 60 -13.80 3.26 14.13
N ALA A 61 -13.44 1.96 14.08
CA ALA A 61 -12.98 1.33 12.84
C ALA A 61 -14.06 1.32 11.74
N LYS A 62 -15.34 1.27 12.12
CA LYS A 62 -16.48 1.27 11.19
C LYS A 62 -16.54 2.56 10.35
N GLU A 63 -16.01 3.68 10.85
CA GLU A 63 -15.95 4.90 10.07
C GLU A 63 -15.01 4.76 8.86
N PHE A 64 -13.94 3.98 8.98
CA PHE A 64 -12.95 3.81 7.91
C PHE A 64 -13.22 2.57 7.05
N LEU A 65 -13.59 1.45 7.67
CA LEU A 65 -13.70 0.12 7.03
C LEU A 65 -15.17 -0.35 6.92
N GLY A 66 -16.11 0.51 7.28
CA GLY A 66 -17.54 0.16 7.30
C GLY A 66 -18.14 0.11 5.92
N GLY A 67 -18.53 -1.10 5.51
CA GLY A 67 -19.32 -1.31 4.31
C GLY A 67 -18.50 -1.60 3.06
N ARG A 68 -19.16 -2.21 2.07
CA ARG A 68 -18.51 -2.69 0.83
C ARG A 68 -17.96 -1.55 -0.02
N GLN A 69 -18.66 -0.42 -0.06
CA GLN A 69 -18.26 0.77 -0.82
C GLN A 69 -16.90 1.31 -0.36
N LYS A 70 -16.74 1.61 0.94
CA LYS A 70 -15.49 2.17 1.50
C LYS A 70 -14.29 1.26 1.25
N LEU A 71 -14.46 -0.06 1.42
CA LEU A 71 -13.40 -1.03 1.15
C LEU A 71 -13.00 -1.08 -0.33
N ARG A 72 -13.98 -0.96 -1.24
CA ARG A 72 -13.73 -0.94 -2.68
C ARG A 72 -12.99 0.33 -3.10
N ASP A 73 -13.43 1.48 -2.57
CA ASP A 73 -12.83 2.78 -2.88
C ASP A 73 -11.40 2.84 -2.32
N MET A 74 -11.17 2.29 -1.12
CA MET A 74 -9.83 2.15 -0.53
C MET A 74 -8.90 1.26 -1.37
N GLN A 75 -9.40 0.15 -1.93
CA GLN A 75 -8.62 -0.70 -2.84
C GLN A 75 -8.23 0.04 -4.13
N THR A 76 -9.16 0.84 -4.67
CA THR A 76 -8.90 1.68 -5.85
C THR A 76 -7.87 2.76 -5.53
N ASP A 77 -8.12 3.57 -4.51
CA ASP A 77 -7.22 4.66 -4.08
C ASP A 77 -5.81 4.16 -3.78
N PHE A 78 -5.67 3.01 -3.10
CA PHE A 78 -4.37 2.41 -2.86
C PHE A 78 -3.64 2.05 -4.16
N ALA A 79 -4.33 1.44 -5.13
CA ALA A 79 -3.74 1.09 -6.42
C ALA A 79 -3.32 2.36 -7.20
N GLU A 80 -4.07 3.44 -7.11
CA GLU A 80 -3.76 4.70 -7.80
C GLU A 80 -2.62 5.48 -7.15
N THR A 81 -2.67 5.62 -5.83
CA THR A 81 -1.76 6.48 -5.06
C THR A 81 -0.42 5.79 -4.78
N VAL A 82 -0.45 4.48 -4.55
CA VAL A 82 0.73 3.65 -4.22
C VAL A 82 1.08 2.74 -5.38
N GLY A 83 0.13 1.96 -5.88
CA GLY A 83 0.39 0.89 -6.85
C GLY A 83 1.01 1.36 -8.17
N LYS A 84 0.44 2.41 -8.79
CA LYS A 84 0.89 2.96 -10.09
C LYS A 84 2.39 3.29 -10.10
N LYS A 85 2.94 3.81 -8.99
CA LYS A 85 4.36 4.18 -8.86
C LYS A 85 5.32 2.99 -8.96
N TYR A 86 4.81 1.79 -8.66
CA TYR A 86 5.59 0.55 -8.65
C TYR A 86 5.15 -0.41 -9.76
N GLY A 87 4.32 0.03 -10.70
CA GLY A 87 3.78 -0.82 -11.77
C GLY A 87 2.80 -1.90 -11.27
N LEU A 88 2.23 -1.73 -10.06
CA LEU A 88 1.25 -2.65 -9.52
C LEU A 88 -0.15 -2.29 -10.03
N GLU A 89 -0.88 -3.31 -10.48
CA GLU A 89 -2.26 -3.17 -10.94
C GLU A 89 -3.25 -3.42 -9.81
N ARG A 90 -4.42 -2.80 -9.93
CA ARG A 90 -5.54 -3.03 -9.00
C ARG A 90 -6.03 -4.48 -9.11
N GLY A 91 -6.39 -5.06 -7.97
CA GLY A 91 -7.10 -6.35 -7.93
C GLY A 91 -8.45 -6.30 -8.67
N ILE A 92 -8.98 -7.48 -9.00
CA ILE A 92 -10.28 -7.63 -9.70
C ILE A 92 -11.38 -7.01 -8.84
N GLU A 93 -12.13 -6.06 -9.41
CA GLU A 93 -13.31 -5.51 -8.77
C GLU A 93 -14.41 -6.57 -8.65
N HIS A 94 -15.13 -6.56 -7.54
CA HIS A 94 -16.16 -7.56 -7.26
C HIS A 94 -15.63 -9.01 -7.28
N SER A 95 -14.35 -9.20 -6.93
CA SER A 95 -13.77 -10.52 -6.79
C SER A 95 -14.58 -11.38 -5.82
N MET A 96 -14.97 -12.58 -6.29
CA MET A 96 -15.65 -13.61 -5.49
C MET A 96 -14.64 -14.44 -4.67
N ALA A 97 -13.36 -14.11 -4.72
CA ALA A 97 -12.33 -14.80 -3.94
C ALA A 97 -12.61 -14.64 -2.45
N LYS A 98 -12.65 -15.77 -1.74
CA LYS A 98 -12.80 -15.80 -0.29
C LYS A 98 -11.41 -15.80 0.35
N HIS A 99 -11.28 -15.08 1.47
CA HIS A 99 -10.07 -15.14 2.28
C HIS A 99 -9.82 -16.59 2.73
N GLN A 100 -8.59 -17.04 2.56
CA GLN A 100 -8.11 -18.34 3.03
C GLN A 100 -7.05 -18.09 4.10
N SER A 101 -7.09 -18.85 5.19
CA SER A 101 -6.03 -18.77 6.19
C SER A 101 -4.72 -19.29 5.60
N ILE A 102 -3.59 -18.75 6.05
CA ILE A 102 -2.25 -19.15 5.62
C ILE A 102 -2.06 -20.67 5.78
N ARG A 103 -2.47 -21.22 6.92
CA ARG A 103 -2.43 -22.65 7.21
C ARG A 103 -3.28 -23.47 6.22
N ALA A 104 -4.50 -23.04 5.91
CA ALA A 104 -5.35 -23.75 4.96
C ALA A 104 -4.77 -23.70 3.54
N PHE A 105 -4.24 -22.55 3.14
CA PHE A 105 -3.61 -22.36 1.84
C PHE A 105 -2.41 -23.29 1.64
N TYR A 106 -1.40 -23.21 2.52
CA TYR A 106 -0.22 -24.08 2.42
C TYR A 106 -0.56 -25.55 2.66
N GLY A 107 -1.49 -25.84 3.56
CA GLY A 107 -1.96 -27.21 3.82
C GLY A 107 -2.62 -27.86 2.59
N LEU A 108 -3.24 -27.08 1.69
CA LEU A 108 -3.76 -27.59 0.42
C LEU A 108 -2.66 -27.78 -0.62
N ILE A 109 -1.73 -26.83 -0.73
CA ILE A 109 -0.66 -26.86 -1.75
C ILE A 109 0.36 -27.96 -1.46
N GLN A 110 0.68 -28.23 -0.20
CA GLN A 110 1.66 -29.26 0.15
C GLN A 110 1.13 -30.69 -0.03
N ARG A 111 -0.19 -30.88 -0.17
CA ARG A 111 -0.77 -32.21 -0.41
C ARG A 111 -0.30 -32.75 -1.76
N PRO A 112 0.08 -34.04 -1.84
CA PRO A 112 0.33 -34.69 -3.12
C PRO A 112 -0.97 -34.74 -3.92
N VAL A 113 -0.85 -34.62 -5.25
CA VAL A 113 -1.99 -34.85 -6.14
C VAL A 113 -2.24 -36.35 -6.17
N GLN A 114 -3.46 -36.77 -5.90
CA GLN A 114 -3.84 -38.17 -5.92
C GLN A 114 -4.38 -38.54 -7.30
N ASN A 115 -3.97 -39.70 -7.81
CA ASN A 115 -4.62 -40.28 -8.99
C ASN A 115 -5.93 -40.95 -8.54
N VAL A 116 -7.05 -40.52 -9.11
CA VAL A 116 -8.36 -41.09 -8.80
C VAL A 116 -8.62 -42.27 -9.70
N THR A 117 -8.79 -43.46 -9.12
CA THR A 117 -9.28 -44.65 -9.82
C THR A 117 -10.66 -45.02 -9.27
N ILE A 118 -11.70 -44.86 -10.08
CA ILE A 118 -13.07 -45.24 -9.71
C ILE A 118 -13.22 -46.74 -9.91
N LYS A 119 -13.40 -47.49 -8.82
CA LYS A 119 -13.69 -48.93 -8.89
C LYS A 119 -15.17 -49.16 -9.25
N PRO A 120 -15.53 -50.26 -9.94
CA PRO A 120 -16.92 -50.58 -10.25
C PRO A 120 -17.84 -50.63 -9.01
N SER A 121 -17.30 -51.07 -7.86
CA SER A 121 -18.02 -51.09 -6.59
C SER A 121 -18.37 -49.70 -6.04
N ALA A 122 -17.70 -48.64 -6.50
CA ALA A 122 -17.97 -47.27 -6.05
C ALA A 122 -19.24 -46.68 -6.71
N ILE A 123 -19.65 -47.23 -7.85
CA ILE A 123 -20.84 -46.86 -8.62
C ILE A 123 -22.11 -47.46 -8.00
N GLN A 124 -21.96 -48.47 -7.14
CA GLN A 124 -23.10 -49.11 -6.52
C GLN A 124 -23.70 -48.24 -5.40
N PRO A 125 -25.04 -48.14 -5.31
CA PRO A 125 -25.73 -47.50 -4.20
C PRO A 125 -25.32 -48.07 -2.85
N GLN A 126 -24.98 -47.19 -1.91
CA GLN A 126 -24.64 -47.60 -0.55
C GLN A 126 -25.86 -47.56 0.36
N LEU A 127 -25.89 -48.43 1.37
CA LEU A 127 -26.95 -48.44 2.38
C LEU A 127 -26.82 -47.19 3.26
N LEU A 128 -27.81 -46.30 3.22
CA LEU A 128 -27.88 -45.10 4.05
C LEU A 128 -28.35 -45.44 5.47
N LYS A 129 -29.43 -46.23 5.58
CA LYS A 129 -30.02 -46.56 6.87
C LYS A 129 -30.60 -47.97 6.85
N LYS A 130 -30.25 -48.75 7.87
CA LYS A 130 -30.83 -50.06 8.10
C LYS A 130 -31.95 -49.95 9.14
N GLY A 131 -33.20 -50.14 8.73
CA GLY A 131 -34.35 -50.25 9.63
C GLY A 131 -34.62 -51.68 10.08
N LEU A 132 -35.59 -51.87 10.99
CA LEU A 132 -36.03 -53.20 11.45
C LEU A 132 -36.82 -53.97 10.39
N LEU A 133 -37.41 -53.28 9.40
CA LEU A 133 -38.26 -53.87 8.36
C LEU A 133 -37.83 -53.48 6.93
N THR A 134 -37.24 -52.31 6.74
CA THR A 134 -36.80 -51.81 5.42
C THR A 134 -35.41 -51.20 5.48
N SER A 135 -34.69 -51.28 4.36
CA SER A 135 -33.34 -50.74 4.17
C SER A 135 -33.41 -49.58 3.17
N GLU A 136 -32.87 -48.42 3.54
CA GLU A 136 -32.79 -47.24 2.68
C GLU A 136 -31.42 -47.16 2.03
N PHE A 137 -31.37 -47.14 0.69
CA PHE A 137 -30.16 -47.03 -0.09
C PHE A 137 -30.03 -45.64 -0.73
N GLU A 138 -28.81 -45.26 -1.09
CA GLU A 138 -28.55 -44.08 -1.91
C GLU A 138 -29.35 -44.15 -3.22
N SER A 139 -29.91 -43.02 -3.65
CA SER A 139 -30.40 -42.88 -5.02
C SER A 139 -29.23 -42.71 -5.99
N ASP A 140 -29.46 -42.93 -7.28
CA ASP A 140 -28.46 -42.72 -8.33
C ASP A 140 -27.91 -41.27 -8.32
N GLU A 141 -28.76 -40.29 -8.00
CA GLU A 141 -28.35 -38.89 -7.84
C GLU A 141 -27.37 -38.72 -6.66
N MET A 142 -27.64 -39.38 -5.53
CA MET A 142 -26.76 -39.34 -4.36
C MET A 142 -25.41 -40.02 -4.64
N VAL A 143 -25.42 -41.12 -5.39
CA VAL A 143 -24.20 -41.77 -5.86
C VAL A 143 -23.39 -40.82 -6.76
N ALA A 144 -24.04 -40.15 -7.70
CA ALA A 144 -23.38 -39.19 -8.59
C ALA A 144 -22.77 -38.01 -7.81
N ILE A 145 -23.49 -37.44 -6.85
CA ILE A 145 -22.98 -36.38 -5.97
C ILE A 145 -21.78 -36.88 -5.15
N ARG A 146 -21.88 -38.07 -4.56
CA ARG A 146 -20.79 -38.67 -3.75
C ARG A 146 -19.52 -38.88 -4.58
N LEU A 147 -19.65 -39.47 -5.77
CA LEU A 147 -18.52 -39.69 -6.67
C LEU A 147 -17.92 -38.36 -7.15
N THR A 148 -18.76 -37.39 -7.50
CA THR A 148 -18.32 -36.05 -7.92
C THR A 148 -17.53 -35.37 -6.81
N ASN A 149 -18.03 -35.38 -5.57
CA ASN A 149 -17.35 -34.80 -4.42
C ASN A 149 -16.03 -35.50 -4.10
N ALA A 150 -15.97 -36.84 -4.23
CA ALA A 150 -14.74 -37.61 -4.03
C ALA A 150 -13.66 -37.24 -5.06
N VAL A 151 -14.04 -37.16 -6.34
CA VAL A 151 -13.16 -36.73 -7.43
C VAL A 151 -12.68 -35.30 -7.21
N GLN A 152 -13.60 -34.37 -6.95
CA GLN A 152 -13.26 -32.97 -6.69
C GLN A 152 -12.30 -32.81 -5.50
N SER A 153 -12.53 -33.57 -4.42
CA SER A 153 -11.66 -33.53 -3.23
C SER A 153 -10.26 -34.06 -3.52
N ALA A 154 -10.13 -35.12 -4.32
CA ALA A 154 -8.85 -35.69 -4.69
C ALA A 154 -8.03 -34.78 -5.62
N TYR A 155 -8.70 -34.05 -6.54
CA TYR A 155 -8.06 -33.07 -7.43
C TYR A 155 -7.90 -31.68 -6.82
N ALA A 156 -8.49 -31.39 -5.66
CA ALA A 156 -8.41 -30.07 -5.02
C ALA A 156 -6.96 -29.55 -4.86
N PRO A 157 -5.95 -30.37 -4.46
CA PRO A 157 -4.56 -29.93 -4.41
C PRO A 157 -3.99 -29.55 -5.79
N ALA A 158 -4.37 -30.26 -6.86
CA ALA A 158 -3.91 -29.96 -8.22
C ALA A 158 -4.47 -28.62 -8.71
N VAL A 159 -5.76 -28.40 -8.49
CA VAL A 159 -6.42 -27.13 -8.83
C VAL A 159 -5.83 -25.97 -8.03
N ALA A 160 -5.54 -26.17 -6.74
CA ALA A 160 -4.90 -25.16 -5.90
C ALA A 160 -3.48 -24.82 -6.41
N LYS A 161 -2.68 -25.83 -6.77
CA LYS A 161 -1.35 -25.64 -7.38
C LYS A 161 -1.44 -24.91 -8.71
N ALA A 162 -2.38 -25.28 -9.58
CA ALA A 162 -2.58 -24.60 -10.87
C ALA A 162 -2.93 -23.11 -10.69
N LYS A 163 -3.83 -22.79 -9.75
CA LYS A 163 -4.15 -21.39 -9.40
C LYS A 163 -2.93 -20.63 -8.85
N LEU A 164 -2.12 -21.28 -8.02
CA LEU A 164 -0.87 -20.69 -7.52
C LEU A 164 0.11 -20.39 -8.66
N LEU A 165 0.24 -21.30 -9.63
CA LEU A 165 1.09 -21.09 -10.79
C LEU A 165 0.60 -19.91 -11.64
N GLU A 166 -0.70 -19.80 -11.86
CA GLU A 166 -1.29 -18.67 -12.59
C GLU A 166 -1.03 -17.33 -11.88
N THR A 167 -1.23 -17.26 -10.56
CA THR A 167 -0.94 -16.03 -9.80
C THR A 167 0.55 -15.71 -9.78
N SER A 168 1.41 -16.73 -9.71
CA SER A 168 2.86 -16.57 -9.80
C SER A 168 3.28 -16.01 -11.16
N GLN A 169 2.68 -16.50 -12.25
CA GLN A 169 2.92 -15.97 -13.60
C GLN A 169 2.47 -14.50 -13.73
N ARG A 170 1.32 -14.13 -13.17
CA ARG A 170 0.88 -12.73 -13.14
C ARG A 170 1.86 -11.85 -12.37
N ARG A 171 2.38 -12.34 -11.23
CA ARG A 171 3.38 -11.62 -10.44
C ARG A 171 4.70 -11.44 -11.20
N ILE A 172 5.14 -12.46 -11.94
CA ILE A 172 6.32 -12.35 -12.81
C ILE A 172 6.13 -11.22 -13.82
N ARG A 173 4.98 -11.15 -14.50
CA ARG A 173 4.68 -10.05 -15.44
C ARG A 173 4.68 -8.67 -14.76
N GLN A 174 4.15 -8.59 -13.54
CA GLN A 174 4.18 -7.34 -12.78
C GLN A 174 5.61 -6.92 -12.45
N ILE A 175 6.45 -7.85 -11.98
CA ILE A 175 7.87 -7.60 -11.70
C ILE A 175 8.59 -7.15 -12.98
N GLU A 176 8.35 -7.80 -14.12
CA GLU A 176 8.91 -7.39 -15.41
C GLU A 176 8.51 -5.94 -15.77
N ASN A 177 7.27 -5.55 -15.53
CA ASN A 177 6.82 -4.17 -15.74
C ASN A 177 7.48 -3.19 -14.76
N THR A 178 7.66 -3.58 -13.48
CA THR A 178 8.36 -2.77 -12.49
C THR A 178 9.83 -2.57 -12.86
N VAL A 179 10.51 -3.61 -13.35
CA VAL A 179 11.90 -3.52 -13.82
C VAL A 179 12.00 -2.57 -15.00
N LYS A 180 11.12 -2.69 -16.00
CA LYS A 180 11.05 -1.74 -17.13
C LYS A 180 10.86 -0.29 -16.66
N TYR A 181 10.00 -0.07 -15.66
CA TYR A 181 9.80 1.26 -15.10
C TYR A 181 11.04 1.77 -14.35
N ALA A 182 11.73 0.90 -13.61
CA ALA A 182 12.99 1.24 -12.96
C ALA A 182 14.07 1.61 -13.97
N ASP A 183 14.20 0.87 -15.07
CA ASP A 183 15.15 1.14 -16.15
C ASP A 183 14.89 2.51 -16.79
N THR A 184 13.64 2.81 -17.15
CA THR A 184 13.31 4.13 -17.73
C THR A 184 13.61 5.29 -16.77
N ARG A 185 13.48 5.06 -15.46
CA ARG A 185 13.82 6.05 -14.42
C ARG A 185 15.32 6.18 -14.20
N ILE A 186 16.09 5.10 -14.30
CA ILE A 186 17.55 5.14 -14.29
C ILE A 186 18.03 5.95 -15.51
N ASP A 187 17.47 5.71 -16.69
CA ASP A 187 17.80 6.46 -17.90
C ASP A 187 17.51 7.95 -17.78
N SER A 188 16.35 8.33 -17.21
CA SER A 188 16.02 9.73 -16.99
C SER A 188 16.98 10.39 -16.00
N LEU A 189 17.28 9.71 -14.89
CA LEU A 189 18.22 10.23 -13.89
C LEU A 189 19.64 10.35 -14.44
N ALA A 190 20.07 9.40 -15.28
CA ALA A 190 21.37 9.46 -15.94
C ALA A 190 21.46 10.68 -16.87
N LYS A 191 20.40 11.00 -17.61
CA LYS A 191 20.31 12.21 -18.44
C LYS A 191 20.36 13.49 -17.61
N ASP A 192 19.62 13.52 -16.50
CA ASP A 192 19.61 14.67 -15.59
C ASP A 192 21.00 14.91 -14.98
N LEU A 193 21.68 13.85 -14.58
CA LEU A 193 23.06 13.92 -14.05
C LEU A 193 24.03 14.40 -15.14
N ALA A 194 23.92 13.89 -16.38
CA ALA A 194 24.74 14.34 -17.49
C ALA A 194 24.56 15.84 -17.78
N LYS A 195 23.31 16.34 -17.73
CA LYS A 195 23.01 17.77 -17.88
C LYS A 195 23.62 18.60 -16.75
N ALA A 196 23.41 18.19 -15.49
CA ALA A 196 24.00 18.87 -14.33
C ALA A 196 25.53 18.94 -14.40
N ARG A 197 26.18 17.90 -14.95
CA ARG A 197 27.63 17.89 -15.18
C ARG A 197 28.07 18.90 -16.23
N LEU A 198 27.31 19.06 -17.32
CA LEU A 198 27.59 20.08 -18.35
C LEU A 198 27.44 21.49 -17.78
N ASP A 199 26.36 21.74 -17.03
CA ASP A 199 26.09 23.03 -16.41
C ASP A 199 27.20 23.42 -15.41
N ALA A 200 27.64 22.47 -14.57
CA ALA A 200 28.76 22.67 -13.65
C ALA A 200 30.08 22.97 -14.40
N GLY A 201 30.34 22.30 -15.52
CA GLY A 201 31.50 22.55 -16.37
C GLY A 201 31.49 23.96 -17.00
N GLN A 202 30.31 24.42 -17.43
CA GLN A 202 30.15 25.79 -17.93
C GLN A 202 30.43 26.81 -16.84
N ILE A 203 29.85 26.64 -15.65
CA ILE A 203 30.09 27.52 -14.49
C ILE A 203 31.58 27.58 -14.16
N ALA A 204 32.26 26.44 -14.10
CA ALA A 204 33.70 26.40 -13.84
C ALA A 204 34.52 27.16 -14.89
N MET A 205 34.15 27.05 -16.18
CA MET A 205 34.82 27.79 -17.26
C MET A 205 34.58 29.30 -17.15
N THR A 206 33.37 29.74 -16.78
CA THR A 206 33.06 31.17 -16.60
C THR A 206 33.82 31.76 -15.41
N VAL A 207 33.90 31.02 -14.31
CA VAL A 207 34.67 31.42 -13.12
C VAL A 207 36.17 31.51 -13.44
N ALA A 208 36.72 30.55 -14.18
CA ALA A 208 38.12 30.59 -14.61
C ALA A 208 38.42 31.83 -15.47
N LYS A 209 37.58 32.12 -16.46
CA LYS A 209 37.72 33.33 -17.30
C LYS A 209 37.65 34.63 -16.48
N GLY A 210 36.70 34.72 -15.54
CA GLY A 210 36.59 35.89 -14.65
C GLY A 210 37.81 36.05 -13.74
N GLY A 211 38.40 34.95 -13.28
CA GLY A 211 39.66 34.95 -12.52
C GLY A 211 40.83 35.47 -13.35
N ASP A 212 40.96 35.03 -14.60
CA ASP A 212 42.01 35.51 -15.52
C ASP A 212 41.85 37.01 -15.85
N GLU A 213 40.62 37.50 -16.01
CA GLU A 213 40.34 38.92 -16.21
C GLU A 213 40.68 39.75 -14.96
N LEU A 214 40.37 39.26 -13.76
CA LEU A 214 40.73 39.91 -12.51
C LEU A 214 42.24 39.98 -12.31
N LEU A 215 42.99 38.93 -12.68
CA LEU A 215 44.45 38.93 -12.63
C LEU A 215 45.05 39.98 -13.58
N LYS A 216 44.54 40.07 -14.82
CA LYS A 216 44.95 41.11 -15.77
C LYS A 216 44.65 42.51 -15.26
N LEU A 217 43.47 42.74 -14.69
CA LEU A 217 43.12 44.03 -14.08
C LEU A 217 44.01 44.36 -12.88
N HIS A 218 44.35 43.37 -12.05
CA HIS A 218 45.28 43.54 -10.93
C HIS A 218 46.68 43.92 -11.41
N GLU A 219 47.19 43.30 -12.47
CA GLU A 219 48.48 43.66 -13.08
C GLU A 219 48.48 45.09 -13.64
N ILE A 220 47.42 45.47 -14.37
CA ILE A 220 47.28 46.83 -14.91
C ILE A 220 47.21 47.87 -13.78
N LEU A 221 46.50 47.58 -12.69
CA LEU A 221 46.42 48.46 -11.53
C LEU A 221 47.77 48.57 -10.80
N LYS A 222 48.52 47.47 -10.67
CA LYS A 222 49.91 47.50 -10.15
C LYS A 222 50.81 48.38 -11.01
N GLU A 223 50.76 48.25 -12.32
CA GLU A 223 51.54 49.10 -13.23
C GLU A 223 51.17 50.58 -13.13
N LYS A 224 49.87 50.89 -13.00
CA LYS A 224 49.41 52.27 -12.77
C LYS A 224 49.84 52.81 -11.42
N LEU A 225 49.84 51.99 -10.36
CA LEU A 225 50.28 52.39 -9.02
C LEU A 225 51.80 52.67 -8.99
N ILE A 226 52.59 51.89 -9.74
CA ILE A 226 54.04 52.11 -9.91
C ILE A 226 54.32 53.37 -10.75
N ARG A 227 53.41 53.75 -11.66
CA ARG A 227 53.51 54.95 -12.51
C ARG A 227 52.85 56.21 -11.92
N SER A 228 52.21 56.13 -10.77
CA SER A 228 51.76 57.32 -10.04
C SER A 228 53.00 58.06 -9.51
N PRO A 229 53.17 59.36 -9.83
CA PRO A 229 54.38 60.07 -9.48
C PRO A 229 54.42 60.35 -7.97
N GLU A 230 55.43 59.81 -7.29
CA GLU A 230 56.05 60.54 -6.19
C GLU A 230 56.66 61.82 -6.79
N ASN A 231 55.93 62.95 -6.77
CA ASN A 231 56.50 64.30 -6.69
C ASN A 231 55.43 65.39 -6.71
N GLU A 232 54.94 65.76 -5.53
CA GLU A 232 54.67 67.17 -5.19
C GLU A 232 55.19 67.43 -3.77
N ARG A 233 56.51 67.32 -3.58
CA ARG A 233 57.21 68.03 -2.52
C ARG A 233 58.49 68.65 -3.07
N SER A 234 58.64 69.94 -2.77
CA SER A 234 59.83 70.80 -2.87
C SER A 234 60.37 71.13 -4.27
N ASN A 235 60.03 72.31 -4.78
CA ASN A 235 60.88 73.52 -4.70
C ASN A 235 60.44 74.50 -5.79
N ASP A 236 59.96 75.69 -5.40
CA ASP A 236 60.42 76.88 -6.09
C ASP A 236 60.68 78.01 -5.08
N ARG A 237 61.93 78.42 -5.02
CA ARG A 237 62.40 79.59 -4.26
C ARG A 237 62.91 80.60 -5.29
N GLY A 238 62.38 81.82 -5.22
CA GLY A 238 63.07 83.06 -5.57
C GLY A 238 62.16 84.04 -6.32
N PHE A 239 62.23 85.36 -6.14
CA PHE A 239 62.94 86.25 -5.23
C PHE A 239 62.35 87.67 -5.49
N SER A 240 62.29 88.52 -4.45
CA SER A 240 62.17 90.00 -4.42
C SER A 240 61.45 90.82 -5.52
N ARG A 241 60.47 91.62 -5.08
CA ARG A 241 60.52 93.09 -5.10
C ARG A 241 59.64 93.69 -4.01
#